data_AF-A0A1V5RHK9-F1
#
_entry.id   AF-A0A1V5RHK9-F1
#
_cell.length_a   1.000
_cell.length_b   1.000
_cell.length_c   1.000
_cell.angle_alpha   90.00
_cell.angle_beta   90.00
_cell.angle_gamma   90.00
#
_symmetry.space_group_name_H-M   'P 1'
#
loop_
_entity.id
_entity.type
_entity.pdbx_description
1 polymer ?
#
loop_
_entity_poly.entity_id
_entity_poly.type
_entity_poly.pdbx_seq_one_letter_code
_entity_poly.pdbx_strand_id
1 'polypeptide(L)'
;MPFIVHFSSSPAAEVSAGACVNLWWEVRGDVNRVALVRNGFPLWDYAPVQGSRQDCPTEVGAANYELQAFGPGGIVVKALRNIAVNAAR
;
A
#
# COMPACT_ATOMS: atom_id res chain seq x y z
N MET A 1 -4.23 -17.04 -11.45
CA MET A 1 -4.42 -15.57 -11.40
C MET A 1 -3.97 -15.04 -10.05
N PRO A 2 -3.47 -13.80 -9.94
CA PRO A 2 -3.08 -13.23 -8.65
C PRO A 2 -4.31 -12.87 -7.82
N PHE A 3 -4.21 -12.99 -6.50
CA PHE A 3 -5.20 -12.47 -5.56
C PHE A 3 -4.54 -11.95 -4.29
N ILE A 4 -5.13 -10.90 -3.71
CA ILE A 4 -4.65 -10.28 -2.48
C ILE A 4 -5.33 -10.97 -1.30
N VAL A 5 -4.55 -11.60 -0.43
CA VAL A 5 -5.05 -12.24 0.79
C VAL A 5 -5.42 -11.18 1.81
N HIS A 6 -4.50 -10.23 2.03
CA HIS A 6 -4.75 -9.06 2.87
C HIS A 6 -3.86 -7.88 2.44
N PHE A 7 -4.34 -6.68 2.74
CA PHE A 7 -3.57 -5.44 2.71
C PHE A 7 -4.08 -4.54 3.84
N SER A 8 -3.21 -4.18 4.77
CA SER A 8 -3.62 -3.49 6.01
C SER A 8 -2.54 -2.54 6.50
N SER A 9 -2.95 -1.68 7.43
CA SER A 9 -2.11 -0.60 7.95
C SER A 9 -2.32 -0.38 9.44
N SER A 10 -1.29 0.12 10.11
CA SER A 10 -1.36 0.64 11.48
C SER A 10 -0.55 1.93 11.58
N PRO A 11 -1.15 3.08 11.93
CA PRO A 11 -2.59 3.28 12.19
C PRO A 11 -3.49 2.94 10.98
N ALA A 12 -4.74 2.60 11.26
CA ALA A 12 -5.67 2.12 10.24
C ALA A 12 -6.43 3.25 9.53
N ALA A 13 -6.67 4.38 10.20
CA ALA A 13 -7.57 5.44 9.72
C ALA A 13 -6.90 6.80 9.62
N GLU A 14 -6.04 7.18 10.57
CA GLU A 14 -5.40 8.49 10.59
C GLU A 14 -4.02 8.49 11.22
N VAL A 15 -3.20 9.46 10.84
CA VAL A 15 -1.84 9.68 11.34
C VAL A 15 -1.54 11.18 11.34
N SER A 16 -0.71 11.67 12.25
CA SER A 16 -0.21 13.05 12.16
C SER A 16 0.82 13.18 11.04
N ALA A 17 0.90 14.33 10.40
CA ALA A 17 1.92 14.65 9.42
C ALA A 17 3.32 14.38 10.00
N GLY A 18 4.13 13.59 9.29
CA GLY A 18 5.46 13.16 9.71
C GLY A 18 5.48 11.93 10.62
N ALA A 19 4.35 11.51 11.18
CA ALA A 19 4.25 10.23 11.88
C ALA A 19 4.09 9.08 10.88
N CYS A 20 4.51 7.88 11.29
CA CYS A 20 4.64 6.76 10.38
C CYS A 20 3.45 5.80 10.45
N VAL A 21 3.09 5.29 9.29
CA VAL A 21 2.17 4.17 9.09
C VAL A 21 3.00 2.95 8.75
N ASN A 22 2.70 1.82 9.38
CA ASN A 22 3.22 0.52 8.96
C ASN A 22 2.18 -0.20 8.09
N LEU A 23 2.55 -0.53 6.86
CA LEU A 23 1.74 -1.27 5.89
C LEU A 23 2.21 -2.72 5.85
N TRP A 24 1.31 -3.67 5.68
CA TRP A 24 1.66 -5.07 5.43
C TRP A 24 0.66 -5.75 4.50
N TRP A 25 1.14 -6.75 3.78
CA TRP A 25 0.35 -7.43 2.77
C TRP A 25 0.80 -8.88 2.55
N GLU A 26 -0.11 -9.61 1.92
CA GLU A 26 0.15 -10.91 1.33
C GLU A 26 -0.66 -11.08 0.04
N VAL A 27 0.03 -11.55 -0.99
CA VAL A 27 -0.47 -11.84 -2.33
C VAL A 27 -0.14 -13.30 -2.65
N ARG A 28 -1.07 -13.99 -3.30
CA ARG A 28 -0.92 -15.40 -3.71
C ARG A 28 -1.38 -15.59 -5.16
N GLY A 29 -1.18 -16.81 -5.67
CA GLY A 29 -1.48 -17.19 -7.05
C GLY A 29 -0.33 -16.87 -8.02
N ASP A 30 -0.66 -16.77 -9.30
CA ASP A 30 0.33 -16.46 -10.36
C ASP A 30 0.62 -14.96 -10.39
N VAL A 31 1.74 -14.55 -9.78
CA VAL A 31 2.15 -13.16 -9.62
C VAL A 31 3.46 -12.91 -10.37
N ASN A 32 3.48 -11.87 -11.20
CA ASN A 32 4.66 -11.42 -11.93
C ASN A 32 5.31 -10.19 -11.27
N ARG A 33 4.50 -9.35 -10.61
CA ARG A 33 4.94 -8.09 -9.98
C ARG A 33 3.95 -7.68 -8.90
N VAL A 34 4.45 -7.13 -7.80
CA VAL A 34 3.64 -6.41 -6.81
C VAL A 34 4.19 -4.98 -6.72
N ALA A 35 3.30 -3.99 -6.71
CA ALA A 35 3.67 -2.60 -6.53
C ALA A 35 2.84 -1.98 -5.40
N LEU A 36 3.52 -1.34 -4.46
CA LEU A 36 2.91 -0.49 -3.45
C LEU A 36 2.98 0.96 -3.91
N VAL A 37 1.85 1.63 -3.96
CA VAL A 37 1.68 2.98 -4.51
C VAL A 37 1.04 3.87 -3.45
N ARG A 38 1.43 5.15 -3.37
CA ARG A 38 0.76 6.19 -2.58
C ARG A 38 0.44 7.39 -3.46
N ASN A 39 -0.82 7.79 -3.50
CA ASN A 39 -1.29 8.94 -4.28
C ASN A 39 -0.88 8.87 -5.76
N GLY A 40 -0.88 7.66 -6.35
CA GLY A 40 -0.47 7.42 -7.73
C GLY A 40 1.03 7.27 -7.96
N PHE A 41 1.88 7.52 -6.96
CA PHE A 41 3.33 7.38 -7.06
C PHE A 41 3.82 6.08 -6.43
N PRO A 42 4.74 5.33 -7.09
CA PRO A 42 5.27 4.09 -6.53
C PRO A 42 6.10 4.36 -5.27
N LEU A 43 5.71 3.75 -4.17
CA LEU A 43 6.49 3.70 -2.93
C LEU A 43 7.50 2.54 -2.94
N TRP A 44 7.08 1.41 -3.49
CA TRP A 44 7.91 0.24 -3.68
C TRP A 44 7.43 -0.53 -4.90
N ASP A 45 8.20 -0.45 -5.97
CA ASP A 45 8.00 -1.29 -7.15
C ASP A 45 8.74 -2.62 -7.04
N TYR A 46 8.17 -3.70 -7.59
CA TYR A 46 8.65 -5.07 -7.42
C TYR A 46 8.80 -5.48 -5.95
N ALA A 47 7.82 -5.12 -5.14
CA ALA A 47 7.72 -5.56 -3.75
C ALA A 47 7.54 -7.10 -3.67
N PRO A 48 7.96 -7.75 -2.57
CA PRO A 48 7.73 -9.18 -2.39
C PRO A 48 6.23 -9.49 -2.29
N VAL A 49 5.85 -10.73 -2.61
CA VAL A 49 4.45 -11.18 -2.52
C VAL A 49 3.91 -11.17 -1.09
N GLN A 50 4.77 -11.25 -0.08
CA GLN A 50 4.44 -11.01 1.32
C GLN A 50 5.48 -10.06 1.92
N GLY A 51 5.04 -9.03 2.61
CA GLY A 51 5.96 -8.05 3.17
C GLY A 51 5.29 -6.96 3.98
N SER A 52 6.12 -6.06 4.49
CA SER A 52 5.71 -4.85 5.18
C SER A 52 6.58 -3.67 4.75
N ARG A 53 6.04 -2.46 4.88
CA ARG A 53 6.76 -1.20 4.62
C ARG A 53 6.26 -0.12 5.54
N GLN A 54 7.18 0.60 6.17
CA GLN A 54 6.87 1.83 6.87
C GLN A 54 6.85 3.01 5.88
N ASP A 55 5.91 3.93 6.06
CA ASP A 55 5.81 5.17 5.29
C ASP A 55 5.37 6.31 6.22
N CYS A 56 6.05 7.46 6.15
CA CYS A 56 5.82 8.60 7.05
C CYS A 56 5.38 9.82 6.23
N PRO A 57 4.09 9.92 5.84
CA PRO A 57 3.60 11.01 5.01
C PRO A 57 3.67 12.34 5.75
N THR A 58 4.26 13.36 5.11
CA THR A 58 4.41 14.71 5.67
C THR A 58 3.34 15.69 5.19
N GLU A 59 2.67 15.39 4.09
CA GLU A 59 1.64 16.23 3.50
C GLU A 59 0.29 15.97 4.17
N VAL A 60 -0.32 17.03 4.72
CA VAL A 60 -1.66 16.99 5.30
C VAL A 60 -2.69 16.69 4.21
N GLY A 61 -3.71 15.90 4.54
CA GLY A 61 -4.76 15.48 3.61
C GLY A 61 -5.01 13.99 3.68
N ALA A 62 -4.94 13.30 2.54
CA ALA A 62 -5.12 11.86 2.45
C ALA A 62 -3.88 11.17 1.86
N ALA A 63 -3.42 10.13 2.53
CA ALA A 63 -2.48 9.16 1.99
C ALA A 63 -3.28 7.96 1.48
N ASN A 64 -3.49 7.91 0.15
CA ASN A 64 -4.21 6.83 -0.53
C ASN A 64 -3.19 5.77 -0.97
N TYR A 65 -3.10 4.69 -0.22
CA TYR A 65 -2.24 3.56 -0.55
C TYR A 65 -2.98 2.54 -1.40
N GLU A 66 -2.30 2.05 -2.43
CA GLU A 66 -2.80 0.99 -3.31
C GLU A 66 -1.75 -0.12 -3.40
N LEU A 67 -2.17 -1.35 -3.12
CA LEU A 67 -1.39 -2.55 -3.42
C LEU A 67 -1.89 -3.10 -4.76
N GLN A 68 -1.02 -3.15 -5.75
CA GLN A 68 -1.28 -3.68 -7.08
C GLN A 68 -0.56 -5.02 -7.24
N ALA A 69 -1.27 -6.09 -7.57
CA ALA A 69 -0.66 -7.36 -7.93
C ALA A 69 -0.95 -7.70 -9.39
N PHE A 70 0.11 -7.89 -10.17
CA PHE A 70 0.09 -8.17 -11.59
C PHE A 70 0.35 -9.65 -11.82
N GLY A 71 -0.40 -10.26 -12.73
CA GLY A 71 -0.23 -11.65 -13.13
C GLY A 71 -0.02 -11.81 -14.64
N PRO A 72 0.14 -13.05 -15.12
CA PRO A 72 0.25 -13.35 -16.54
C PRO A 72 -0.96 -12.83 -17.32
N GLY A 73 -0.74 -12.47 -18.60
CA GLY A 73 -1.81 -11.98 -19.48
C GLY A 73 -2.29 -10.55 -19.17
N GLY A 74 -1.56 -9.80 -18.34
CA GLY A 74 -1.89 -8.39 -18.03
C GLY A 74 -2.96 -8.21 -16.95
N ILE A 75 -3.31 -9.28 -16.22
CA ILE A 75 -4.26 -9.21 -15.10
C ILE A 75 -3.68 -8.34 -13.99
N VAL A 76 -4.50 -7.45 -13.44
CA VAL A 76 -4.15 -6.63 -12.27
C VAL A 76 -5.27 -6.68 -11.24
N VAL A 77 -4.93 -7.06 -10.01
CA VAL A 77 -5.82 -6.96 -8.85
C VAL A 77 -5.31 -5.89 -7.90
N LYS A 78 -6.22 -5.19 -7.23
CA LYS A 78 -5.90 -4.01 -6.40
C LYS A 78 -6.58 -4.09 -5.03
N ALA A 79 -5.92 -3.56 -4.02
CA ALA A 79 -6.51 -3.29 -2.71
C ALA A 79 -6.10 -1.88 -2.25
N LEU A 80 -7.00 -1.20 -1.53
CA LEU A 80 -6.83 0.20 -1.12
C LEU A 80 -6.77 0.35 0.40
N ARG A 81 -5.97 1.30 0.87
CA ARG A 81 -5.97 1.82 2.25
C ARG A 81 -5.90 3.33 2.21
N ASN A 82 -6.96 3.99 2.68
CA ASN A 82 -7.00 5.44 2.78
C ASN A 82 -6.75 5.84 4.23
N ILE A 83 -5.74 6.68 4.45
CA ILE A 83 -5.37 7.16 5.79
C ILE A 83 -5.38 8.69 5.77
N ALA A 84 -6.13 9.30 6.68
CA ALA A 84 -6.11 10.73 6.89
C ALA A 84 -4.78 11.16 7.50
N VAL A 85 -4.16 12.20 6.94
CA VAL A 85 -2.95 12.81 7.47
C VAL A 85 -3.34 14.16 8.07
N ASN A 86 -3.38 14.21 9.39
CA ASN A 86 -3.78 15.41 10.14
C ASN A 86 -2.56 16.30 10.38
N ALA A 87 -2.74 17.60 10.57
CA ALA A 87 -1.64 18.49 10.95
C ALA A 87 -0.92 17.96 12.21
N ALA A 88 0.42 18.05 12.21
CA ALA A 88 1.18 17.83 13.44
C ALA A 88 0.76 18.88 14.47
N ARG A 89 0.56 18.43 15.71
CA ARG A 89 0.12 19.29 16.81
C ARG A 89 1.25 20.17 17.32
#